data_AF-A0A8T0V086-F1
#
_entry.id   AF-A0A8T0V086-F1
#
_cell.length_a   1.000
_cell.length_b   1.000
_cell.length_c   1.000
_cell.angle_alpha   90.00
_cell.angle_beta   90.00
_cell.angle_gamma   90.00
#
_symmetry.space_group_name_H-M   'P 1'
#
loop_
_entity.id
_entity.type
_entity.pdbx_description
1 polymer ?
#
loop_
_entity_poly.entity_id
_entity_poly.type
_entity_poly.pdbx_seq_one_letter_code
_entity_poly.pdbx_strand_id
1 'polypeptide(L)'
;MGKRCLAMVLYDGSAAANAKAAGSEPIDAVPLNAIAPRRRRLRLRRPLPAAPVHREAPPCLRAHILPALGLRDAAEVRFIHEKRVTSTDLDPHQNRFRIPTDGALRRLRPLLTLDELDAANLLYDPAAAAAQHQEPEPEPGKKRRKRQGMVHGGLPVRLVDLAAGASGELLLSRWSSSHGTIVKGSGYMDYVRRCSFKENDVVEIWAFKQREFRLLGKTIFHGSALHVLVVKRDDARQHGCRYCCTPAPARCLE
;
A
#
# COMPACT_ATOMS: atom_id res chain seq x y z
N MET A 1 -8.10 52.05 45.21
CA MET A 1 -7.00 51.12 44.84
C MET A 1 -6.82 51.19 43.34
N GLY A 2 -5.88 52.06 42.91
CA GLY A 2 -5.65 52.44 41.53
C GLY A 2 -4.26 51.99 41.04
N LYS A 3 -4.19 51.78 39.73
CA LYS A 3 -3.07 51.32 38.90
C LYS A 3 -1.81 52.21 39.00
N ARG A 4 -0.63 51.61 38.73
CA ARG A 4 0.46 52.04 37.81
C ARG A 4 1.81 51.49 38.30
N CYS A 5 2.51 50.67 37.51
CA CYS A 5 3.52 51.02 36.49
C CYS A 5 4.79 51.68 37.07
N LEU A 6 5.92 50.96 36.99
CA LEU A 6 7.30 51.45 37.04
C LEU A 6 8.02 50.74 35.88
N ALA A 7 8.25 51.39 34.73
CA ALA A 7 9.27 52.39 34.41
C ALA A 7 10.70 51.81 34.34
N MET A 8 11.23 51.80 33.12
CA MET A 8 12.62 51.55 32.73
C MET A 8 13.60 52.47 33.45
N VAL A 9 14.79 51.95 33.74
CA VAL A 9 16.01 52.76 33.90
C VAL A 9 17.04 52.24 32.90
N LEU A 10 17.37 53.06 31.92
CA LEU A 10 18.60 53.00 31.16
C LEU A 10 19.61 53.91 31.86
N TYR A 11 20.84 53.45 32.05
CA TYR A 11 21.99 54.33 32.08
C TYR A 11 23.19 53.66 31.43
N ASP A 12 23.86 54.47 30.62
CA ASP A 12 24.93 54.21 29.67
C ASP A 12 26.32 54.31 30.32
N GLY A 13 27.35 53.76 29.65
CA GLY A 13 28.72 54.33 29.74
C GLY A 13 29.82 53.54 30.44
N SER A 14 30.55 52.73 29.65
CA SER A 14 32.03 52.67 29.50
C SER A 14 32.97 52.70 30.73
N ALA A 15 33.80 51.66 30.90
CA ALA A 15 35.25 51.71 30.61
C ALA A 15 36.05 50.46 31.09
N ALA A 16 36.81 49.92 30.12
CA ALA A 16 38.18 49.38 30.22
C ALA A 16 38.54 48.08 30.98
N ALA A 17 39.08 47.16 30.17
CA ALA A 17 40.18 46.19 30.40
C ALA A 17 39.90 45.06 31.41
N ASN A 18 40.06 43.77 31.07
CA ASN A 18 41.28 43.18 30.54
C ASN A 18 40.98 41.79 29.96
N ALA A 19 41.58 41.48 28.82
CA ALA A 19 41.40 40.23 28.11
C ALA A 19 42.15 39.08 28.79
N LYS A 20 41.47 37.93 28.98
CA LYS A 20 42.09 36.61 28.84
C LYS A 20 41.18 35.71 28.03
N ALA A 21 41.59 35.52 26.78
CA ALA A 21 41.00 34.57 25.85
C ALA A 21 41.20 33.14 26.38
N ALA A 22 40.11 32.47 26.72
CA ALA A 22 40.04 31.01 26.71
C ALA A 22 39.50 30.64 25.34
N GLY A 23 40.29 29.91 24.56
CA GLY A 23 39.95 29.50 23.20
C GLY A 23 38.65 28.70 23.15
N SER A 24 37.60 29.33 22.64
CA SER A 24 36.45 28.61 22.08
C SER A 24 36.80 28.26 20.65
N GLU A 25 36.99 26.97 20.37
CA GLU A 25 36.93 26.48 18.99
C GLU A 25 35.63 27.00 18.35
N PRO A 26 35.68 27.49 17.09
CA PRO A 26 34.48 28.00 16.44
C PRO A 26 33.49 26.85 16.28
N ILE A 27 32.30 27.00 16.88
CA ILE A 27 31.17 26.14 16.57
C ILE A 27 30.81 26.44 15.11
N ASP A 28 31.13 25.51 14.22
CA ASP A 28 30.73 25.54 12.82
C ASP A 28 29.21 25.37 12.74
N ALA A 29 28.50 26.49 12.88
CA ALA A 29 27.05 26.55 12.84
C ALA A 29 26.59 26.39 11.38
N VAL A 30 26.49 25.13 10.95
CA VAL A 30 25.84 24.80 9.68
C VAL A 30 24.35 25.18 9.77
N PRO A 31 23.81 26.00 8.86
CA PRO A 31 22.39 26.35 8.86
C PRO A 31 21.52 25.08 8.83
N LEU A 32 20.49 25.00 9.67
CA LEU A 32 19.52 23.88 9.73
C LEU A 32 18.90 23.56 8.35
N ASN A 33 18.91 24.51 7.42
CA ASN A 33 18.39 24.36 6.06
C ASN A 33 19.35 23.62 5.10
N ALA A 34 20.59 23.33 5.52
CA ALA A 34 21.58 22.56 4.77
C ALA A 34 21.65 21.09 5.22
N ILE A 35 20.86 20.68 6.21
CA ILE A 35 20.65 19.26 6.52
C ILE A 35 19.73 18.71 5.43
N ALA A 36 20.34 18.25 4.33
CA ALA A 36 19.65 17.32 3.44
C ALA A 36 19.00 16.25 4.33
N PRO A 37 17.69 15.97 4.19
CA PRO A 37 17.05 14.96 5.01
C PRO A 37 17.94 13.74 4.93
N ARG A 38 18.36 13.22 6.09
CA ARG A 38 19.07 11.95 6.17
C ARG A 38 18.14 10.93 5.52
N ARG A 39 18.24 10.81 4.20
CA ARG A 39 17.77 9.69 3.42
C ARG A 39 18.59 8.57 4.01
N ARG A 40 18.08 7.94 5.08
CA ARG A 40 18.42 6.56 5.41
C ARG A 40 18.49 5.92 4.04
N ARG A 41 19.69 5.50 3.63
CA ARG A 41 19.89 4.87 2.33
C ARG A 41 18.99 3.64 2.37
N LEU A 42 17.74 3.80 1.96
CA LEU A 42 16.75 2.76 1.80
C LEU A 42 17.40 1.89 0.74
N ARG A 43 18.13 0.87 1.19
CA ARG A 43 18.63 -0.17 0.31
C ARG A 43 17.39 -0.92 -0.13
N LEU A 44 16.67 -0.35 -1.10
CA LEU A 44 15.70 -1.06 -1.90
C LEU A 44 16.51 -2.18 -2.55
N ARG A 45 16.46 -3.39 -1.96
CA ARG A 45 17.09 -4.54 -2.58
C ARG A 45 16.43 -4.72 -3.94
N ARG A 46 17.26 -4.92 -4.96
CA ARG A 46 16.85 -5.23 -6.34
C ARG A 46 15.73 -6.29 -6.28
N PRO A 47 14.61 -6.10 -6.99
CA PRO A 47 13.48 -7.03 -6.97
C PRO A 47 13.98 -8.47 -7.16
N LEU A 48 13.47 -9.40 -6.36
CA LEU A 48 13.65 -10.83 -6.63
C LEU A 48 13.17 -11.07 -8.07
N PRO A 49 13.99 -11.65 -8.97
CA PRO A 49 13.54 -11.95 -10.32
C PRO A 49 12.37 -12.92 -10.21
N ALA A 50 11.19 -12.48 -10.61
CA ALA A 50 10.07 -13.39 -10.79
C ALA A 50 10.42 -14.28 -11.98
N ALA A 51 10.29 -15.60 -11.84
CA ALA A 51 10.09 -16.42 -13.03
C ALA A 51 8.90 -15.81 -13.80
N PRO A 52 9.00 -15.57 -15.11
CA PRO A 52 7.93 -14.92 -15.86
C PRO A 52 6.71 -15.83 -15.85
N VAL A 53 5.78 -15.57 -14.94
CA VAL A 53 4.42 -16.08 -15.03
C VAL A 53 3.68 -15.12 -15.93
N HIS A 54 3.79 -15.33 -17.25
CA HIS A 54 3.05 -14.56 -18.23
C HIS A 54 1.62 -15.10 -18.29
N ARG A 55 0.77 -14.62 -17.38
CA ARG A 55 -0.68 -14.81 -17.45
C ARG A 55 -1.25 -13.65 -18.26
N GLU A 56 -2.13 -13.95 -19.20
CA GLU A 56 -2.89 -12.93 -19.93
C GLU A 56 -4.01 -12.40 -19.03
N ALA A 57 -4.16 -11.07 -18.99
CA ALA A 57 -5.23 -10.46 -18.21
C ALA A 57 -6.60 -10.83 -18.79
N PRO A 58 -7.65 -10.96 -17.96
CA PRO A 58 -9.01 -11.16 -18.47
C PRO A 58 -9.32 -10.09 -19.53
N PRO A 59 -9.80 -10.46 -20.75
CA PRO A 59 -10.01 -9.49 -21.83
C PRO A 59 -10.93 -8.32 -21.43
N CYS A 60 -11.94 -8.63 -20.62
CA CYS A 60 -12.85 -7.63 -20.04
C CYS A 60 -12.18 -6.59 -19.14
N LEU A 61 -11.01 -6.90 -18.56
CA LEU A 61 -10.30 -5.98 -17.67
C LEU A 61 -9.98 -4.69 -18.41
N ARG A 62 -9.33 -4.79 -19.57
CA ARG A 62 -8.96 -3.59 -20.35
C ARG A 62 -10.16 -2.99 -21.07
N ALA A 63 -11.03 -3.81 -21.64
CA ALA A 63 -12.15 -3.33 -22.46
C ALA A 63 -13.27 -2.66 -21.66
N HIS A 64 -13.50 -3.10 -20.41
CA HIS A 64 -14.70 -2.70 -19.65
C HIS A 64 -14.38 -2.24 -18.23
N ILE A 65 -13.52 -2.95 -17.51
CA ILE A 65 -13.27 -2.65 -16.09
C ILE A 65 -12.45 -1.35 -15.93
N LEU A 66 -11.36 -1.18 -16.68
CA LEU A 66 -10.56 0.05 -16.60
C LEU A 66 -11.40 1.30 -16.97
N PRO A 67 -12.13 1.33 -18.11
CA PRO A 67 -12.98 2.48 -18.44
C PRO A 67 -14.08 2.75 -17.41
N ALA A 68 -14.75 1.71 -16.90
CA ALA A 68 -15.80 1.87 -15.88
C ALA A 68 -15.27 2.46 -14.57
N LEU A 69 -13.97 2.30 -14.28
CA LEU A 69 -13.28 2.90 -13.14
C LEU A 69 -12.66 4.27 -13.46
N GLY A 70 -12.86 4.79 -14.68
CA GLY A 70 -12.24 6.04 -15.15
C GLY A 70 -10.72 5.94 -15.34
N LEU A 71 -10.20 4.72 -15.53
CA LEU A 71 -8.77 4.46 -15.73
C LEU A 71 -8.47 4.30 -17.22
N ARG A 72 -7.26 4.71 -17.61
CA ARG A 72 -6.80 4.54 -18.99
C ARG A 72 -6.53 3.08 -19.31
N ASP A 73 -6.73 2.74 -20.58
CA ASP A 73 -6.41 1.44 -21.17
C ASP A 73 -4.94 1.04 -20.97
N ALA A 74 -4.01 2.00 -20.98
CA ALA A 74 -2.57 1.82 -20.78
C ALA A 74 -2.16 1.68 -19.30
N ALA A 75 -3.11 1.62 -18.35
CA ALA A 75 -2.79 1.37 -16.96
C ALA A 75 -1.98 0.07 -16.80
N GLU A 76 -1.07 0.08 -15.83
CA GLU A 76 -0.22 -1.07 -15.54
C GLU A 76 -1.07 -2.14 -14.85
N VAL A 77 -1.15 -3.33 -15.44
CA VAL A 77 -1.91 -4.47 -14.96
C VAL A 77 -0.95 -5.62 -14.72
N ARG A 78 -1.02 -6.24 -13.54
CA ARG A 78 -0.17 -7.35 -13.16
C ARG A 78 -0.96 -8.50 -12.55
N PHE A 79 -0.69 -9.71 -13.03
CA PHE A 79 -1.07 -10.91 -12.31
C PHE A 79 -0.29 -10.96 -10.99
N ILE A 80 -0.99 -11.19 -9.88
CA ILE A 80 -0.39 -11.24 -8.55
C ILE A 80 -0.28 -12.67 -8.07
N HIS A 81 -1.34 -13.47 -8.08
CA HIS A 81 -1.29 -14.86 -7.64
C HIS A 81 -2.58 -15.62 -7.93
N GLU A 82 -2.53 -16.95 -7.96
CA GLU A 82 -3.70 -17.82 -7.89
C GLU A 82 -3.80 -18.43 -6.48
N LYS A 83 -4.93 -18.34 -5.80
CA LYS A 83 -5.11 -18.95 -4.47
C LYS A 83 -6.46 -19.64 -4.34
N ARG A 84 -6.54 -20.57 -3.38
CA ARG A 84 -7.82 -21.04 -2.88
C ARG A 84 -8.35 -20.06 -1.83
N VAL A 85 -9.64 -19.75 -1.91
CA VAL A 85 -10.37 -19.04 -0.86
C VAL A 85 -10.45 -19.95 0.36
N THR A 86 -10.10 -19.43 1.54
CA THR A 86 -10.17 -20.19 2.79
C THR A 86 -11.29 -19.67 3.69
N SER A 87 -11.71 -20.45 4.70
CA SER A 87 -12.62 -19.99 5.75
C SER A 87 -12.24 -18.64 6.37
N THR A 88 -10.95 -18.34 6.54
CA THR A 88 -10.51 -17.03 7.08
C THR A 88 -10.77 -15.85 6.16
N ASP A 89 -10.82 -16.08 4.84
CA ASP A 89 -11.21 -15.04 3.88
C ASP A 89 -12.73 -14.80 3.90
N LEU A 90 -13.51 -15.73 4.43
CA LEU A 90 -14.98 -15.67 4.49
C LEU A 90 -15.51 -15.33 5.89
N ASP A 91 -14.62 -15.15 6.86
CA ASP A 91 -14.96 -14.88 8.25
C ASP A 91 -15.42 -13.41 8.43
N PRO A 92 -16.72 -13.17 8.75
CA PRO A 92 -17.26 -11.81 8.92
C PRO A 92 -16.70 -11.07 10.14
N HIS A 93 -16.08 -11.76 11.11
CA HIS A 93 -15.41 -11.11 12.22
C HIS A 93 -14.02 -10.64 11.82
N GLN A 94 -13.37 -11.34 10.88
CA GLN A 94 -12.03 -10.97 10.42
C GLN A 94 -12.08 -9.86 9.36
N ASN A 95 -13.11 -9.86 8.50
CA ASN A 95 -13.33 -8.88 7.42
C ASN A 95 -12.09 -8.66 6.55
N ARG A 96 -11.42 -9.75 6.17
CA ARG A 96 -10.09 -9.66 5.56
C ARG A 96 -9.90 -10.61 4.40
N PHE A 97 -9.09 -10.19 3.44
CA PHE A 97 -8.57 -11.03 2.37
C PHE A 97 -7.06 -11.11 2.45
N ARG A 98 -6.52 -12.33 2.42
CA ARG A 98 -5.06 -12.54 2.42
C ARG A 98 -4.50 -12.63 1.01
N ILE A 99 -3.58 -11.73 0.66
CA ILE A 99 -2.76 -11.85 -0.55
C ILE A 99 -1.60 -12.81 -0.27
N PRO A 100 -1.36 -13.84 -1.11
CA PRO A 100 -0.23 -14.74 -0.94
C PRO A 100 1.11 -14.00 -0.91
N THR A 101 1.99 -14.37 0.04
CA THR A 101 3.27 -13.68 0.29
C THR A 101 4.14 -13.60 -0.95
N ASP A 102 4.19 -14.67 -1.74
CA ASP A 102 4.91 -14.73 -3.02
C ASP A 102 4.46 -13.63 -3.99
N GLY A 103 3.14 -13.55 -4.21
CA GLY A 103 2.53 -12.57 -5.10
C GLY A 103 2.71 -11.15 -4.58
N ALA A 104 2.57 -10.95 -3.27
CA ALA A 104 2.78 -9.66 -2.64
C ALA A 104 4.22 -9.16 -2.84
N LEU A 105 5.23 -10.00 -2.59
CA LEU A 105 6.64 -9.61 -2.66
C LEU A 105 7.17 -9.48 -4.08
N ARG A 106 6.82 -10.41 -4.98
CA ARG A 106 7.44 -10.46 -6.31
C ARG A 106 6.68 -9.67 -7.36
N ARG A 107 5.36 -9.50 -7.21
CA ARG A 107 4.50 -8.96 -8.29
C ARG A 107 3.70 -7.73 -7.87
N LEU A 108 3.23 -7.65 -6.63
CA LEU A 108 2.54 -6.45 -6.14
C LEU A 108 3.53 -5.35 -5.77
N ARG A 109 4.58 -5.68 -4.99
CA ARG A 109 5.58 -4.72 -4.52
C ARG A 109 6.19 -3.86 -5.66
N PRO A 110 6.55 -4.39 -6.84
CA PRO A 110 7.09 -3.56 -7.93
C PRO A 110 6.10 -2.58 -8.56
N LEU A 111 4.79 -2.79 -8.37
CA LEU A 111 3.74 -1.89 -8.89
C LEU A 111 3.65 -0.59 -8.06
N LEU A 112 4.07 -0.63 -6.79
CA LEU A 112 3.86 0.42 -5.79
C LEU A 112 5.00 1.44 -5.77
N THR A 113 4.66 2.69 -5.44
CA THR A 113 5.65 3.73 -5.14
C THR A 113 6.31 3.52 -3.77
N LEU A 114 7.37 4.27 -3.45
CA LEU A 114 8.03 4.15 -2.14
C LEU A 114 7.08 4.49 -0.98
N ASP A 115 6.28 5.55 -1.12
CA ASP A 115 5.34 5.98 -0.09
C ASP A 115 4.22 4.94 0.09
N GLU A 116 3.79 4.32 -1.00
CA GLU A 116 2.79 3.24 -0.96
C GLU A 116 3.34 1.96 -0.35
N LEU A 117 4.61 1.65 -0.60
CA LEU A 117 5.30 0.53 0.03
C LEU A 117 5.45 0.76 1.54
N ASP A 118 5.72 1.99 1.97
CA ASP A 118 5.78 2.35 3.38
C ASP A 118 4.40 2.21 4.03
N ALA A 119 3.37 2.82 3.43
CA ALA A 119 1.98 2.73 3.89
C ALA A 119 1.48 1.26 3.97
N ALA A 120 1.92 0.40 3.06
CA ALA A 120 1.57 -1.01 3.02
C ALA A 120 2.42 -1.91 3.95
N ASN A 121 3.43 -1.37 4.65
CA ASN A 121 4.44 -2.15 5.37
C ASN A 121 5.19 -3.18 4.48
N LEU A 122 5.49 -2.80 3.22
CA LEU A 122 6.10 -3.64 2.19
C LEU A 122 7.51 -3.22 1.76
N LEU A 123 8.10 -2.18 2.38
CA LEU A 123 9.46 -1.72 2.07
C LEU A 123 10.53 -2.82 2.23
N TYR A 124 10.40 -3.63 3.27
CA TYR A 124 11.38 -4.67 3.63
C TYR A 124 10.82 -6.07 3.40
N ASP A 125 11.71 -6.96 2.96
CA ASP A 125 11.43 -8.40 2.93
C ASP A 125 11.73 -8.97 4.33
N PRO A 126 10.76 -9.60 5.03
CA PRO A 126 10.99 -10.17 6.35
C PRO A 126 12.11 -11.23 6.34
N ALA A 127 12.31 -11.97 5.25
CA ALA A 127 13.41 -12.94 5.15
C ALA A 127 14.79 -12.25 5.20
N ALA A 128 14.89 -11.02 4.70
CA ALA A 128 16.10 -10.22 4.78
C ALA A 128 16.29 -9.52 6.13
N ALA A 129 15.19 -9.19 6.82
CA ALA A 129 15.23 -8.57 8.15
C ALA A 129 15.61 -9.59 9.24
N ALA A 130 15.13 -10.84 9.14
CA ALA A 130 15.51 -11.93 10.03
C ALA A 130 17.02 -12.25 9.97
N ALA A 131 17.66 -12.03 8.83
CA ALA A 131 19.11 -12.18 8.67
C ALA A 131 19.93 -11.05 9.32
N GLN A 132 19.29 -9.95 9.75
CA GLN A 132 19.97 -8.79 10.33
C GLN A 132 19.65 -8.57 11.82
N HIS A 133 18.63 -9.24 12.35
CA HIS A 133 18.19 -9.08 13.73
C HIS A 133 18.02 -10.46 14.38
N GLN A 134 19.09 -10.95 15.02
CA GLN A 134 18.93 -11.85 16.16
C GLN A 134 18.37 -10.99 17.31
N GLU A 135 17.05 -10.97 17.47
CA GLU A 135 16.46 -10.47 18.72
C GLU A 135 16.84 -11.42 19.86
N PRO A 136 17.20 -10.90 21.05
CA PRO A 136 17.47 -11.75 22.21
C PRO A 136 16.22 -12.56 22.58
N GLU A 137 16.45 -13.83 22.90
CA GLU A 137 15.44 -14.81 23.28
C GLU A 137 14.63 -14.31 24.50
N PRO A 138 13.28 -14.41 24.49
CA PRO A 138 12.49 -13.94 25.61
C PRO A 138 12.57 -14.94 26.78
N GLU A 139 13.05 -14.43 27.93
CA GLU A 139 13.02 -15.09 29.24
C GLU A 139 11.69 -15.81 29.54
N PRO A 140 11.72 -17.08 30.00
CA PRO A 140 10.51 -17.87 30.23
C PRO A 140 9.83 -17.41 31.53
N GLY A 141 8.56 -16.97 31.44
CA GLY A 141 7.71 -16.84 32.64
C GLY A 141 6.65 -15.74 32.65
N LYS A 142 6.63 -14.78 31.71
CA LYS A 142 5.62 -13.71 31.73
C LYS A 142 4.42 -14.05 30.84
N LYS A 143 3.26 -14.27 31.47
CA LYS A 143 1.95 -14.38 30.79
C LYS A 143 1.78 -13.20 29.85
N ARG A 144 1.84 -13.46 28.54
CA ARG A 144 1.65 -12.46 27.49
C ARG A 144 0.28 -11.82 27.66
N ARG A 145 0.24 -10.56 28.09
CA ARG A 145 -0.97 -9.72 27.99
C ARG A 145 -1.42 -9.74 26.53
N LYS A 146 -2.70 -10.05 26.31
CA LYS A 146 -3.33 -10.08 25.00
C LYS A 146 -3.14 -8.69 24.39
N ARG A 147 -2.20 -8.57 23.43
CA ARG A 147 -1.91 -7.29 22.76
C ARG A 147 -3.21 -6.81 22.14
N GLN A 148 -3.74 -5.68 22.61
CA GLN A 148 -4.82 -4.97 21.94
C GLN A 148 -4.38 -4.75 20.49
N GLY A 149 -5.27 -5.06 19.54
CA GLY A 149 -4.96 -4.99 18.11
C GLY A 149 -4.46 -3.59 17.79
N MET A 150 -3.23 -3.50 17.28
CA MET A 150 -2.65 -2.26 16.81
C MET A 150 -3.52 -1.75 15.65
N VAL A 151 -3.85 -0.45 15.64
CA VAL A 151 -4.48 0.16 14.47
C VAL A 151 -3.45 0.11 13.35
N HIS A 152 -3.55 -0.90 12.51
CA HIS A 152 -2.69 -1.03 11.34
C HIS A 152 -3.14 0.01 10.34
N GLY A 153 -2.38 1.11 10.20
CA GLY A 153 -2.43 1.92 8.99
C GLY A 153 -2.22 1.03 7.75
N GLY A 154 -2.60 1.53 6.57
CA GLY A 154 -2.50 0.75 5.35
C GLY A 154 -2.60 1.62 4.11
N LEU A 155 -2.13 1.06 3.00
CA LEU A 155 -2.34 1.63 1.68
C LEU A 155 -3.84 1.54 1.33
N PRO A 156 -4.51 2.63 0.93
CA PRO A 156 -5.87 2.56 0.42
C PRO A 156 -5.97 1.71 -0.86
N VAL A 157 -6.89 0.75 -0.86
CA VAL A 157 -7.15 -0.14 -1.98
C VAL A 157 -8.63 -0.34 -2.22
N ARG A 158 -8.99 -0.77 -3.43
CA ARG A 158 -10.34 -1.22 -3.77
C ARG A 158 -10.29 -2.62 -4.32
N LEU A 159 -11.10 -3.53 -3.77
CA LEU A 159 -11.36 -4.80 -4.43
C LEU A 159 -12.41 -4.60 -5.52
N VAL A 160 -12.17 -5.17 -6.68
CA VAL A 160 -13.01 -5.01 -7.88
C VAL A 160 -13.48 -6.39 -8.34
N ASP A 161 -14.69 -6.48 -8.86
CA ASP A 161 -15.25 -7.68 -9.51
C ASP A 161 -15.30 -7.52 -11.05
N LEU A 162 -15.71 -8.59 -11.76
CA LEU A 162 -15.80 -8.58 -13.23
C LEU A 162 -16.90 -7.66 -13.80
N ALA A 163 -17.83 -7.19 -12.97
CA ALA A 163 -18.84 -6.20 -13.33
C ALA A 163 -18.38 -4.76 -13.01
N ALA A 164 -17.10 -4.58 -12.68
CA ALA A 164 -16.52 -3.31 -12.21
C ALA A 164 -17.12 -2.79 -10.89
N GLY A 165 -17.83 -3.65 -10.13
CA GLY A 165 -18.27 -3.34 -8.78
C GLY A 165 -17.08 -3.28 -7.82
N ALA A 166 -17.00 -2.22 -7.01
CA ALA A 166 -15.93 -2.03 -6.04
C ALA A 166 -16.40 -2.20 -4.58
N SER A 167 -15.51 -2.69 -3.71
CA SER A 167 -15.73 -2.88 -2.27
C SER A 167 -15.84 -1.59 -1.44
N GLY A 168 -15.79 -0.41 -2.06
CA GLY A 168 -15.37 0.80 -1.38
C GLY A 168 -13.89 0.76 -0.98
N GLU A 169 -13.45 1.72 -0.17
CA GLU A 169 -12.05 1.81 0.28
C GLU A 169 -11.76 0.82 1.41
N LEU A 170 -10.74 -0.01 1.21
CA LEU A 170 -10.16 -0.92 2.19
C LEU A 170 -8.70 -0.55 2.42
N LEU A 171 -8.07 -1.13 3.44
CA LEU A 171 -6.66 -0.92 3.74
C LEU A 171 -5.86 -2.18 3.46
N LEU A 172 -4.79 -2.04 2.69
CA LEU A 172 -3.78 -3.07 2.47
C LEU A 172 -2.57 -2.83 3.37
N SER A 173 -2.21 -3.82 4.17
CA SER A 173 -1.07 -3.74 5.07
C SER A 173 -0.48 -5.12 5.32
N ARG A 174 0.86 -5.22 5.36
CA ARG A 174 1.54 -6.41 5.88
C ARG A 174 1.53 -6.38 7.41
N TRP A 175 1.03 -7.46 8.01
CA TRP A 175 1.02 -7.59 9.46
C TRP A 175 2.35 -8.15 9.95
N SER A 176 2.91 -7.54 11.00
CA SER A 176 4.19 -7.96 11.58
C SER A 176 4.12 -9.35 12.25
N SER A 177 2.98 -9.72 12.82
CA SER A 177 2.81 -10.98 13.56
C SER A 177 2.66 -12.22 12.69
N SER A 178 2.04 -12.11 11.51
CA SER A 178 1.79 -13.23 10.61
C SER A 178 2.60 -13.16 9.31
N HIS A 179 3.30 -12.04 9.09
CA HIS A 179 3.93 -11.64 7.83
C HIS A 179 2.99 -11.65 6.61
N GLY A 180 1.68 -11.83 6.82
CA GLY A 180 0.68 -11.84 5.78
C GLY A 180 0.38 -10.43 5.29
N THR A 181 0.25 -10.28 3.97
CA THR A 181 -0.28 -9.06 3.35
C THR A 181 -1.80 -9.16 3.30
N ILE A 182 -2.47 -8.29 4.04
CA ILE A 182 -3.90 -8.36 4.29
C ILE A 182 -4.59 -7.13 3.72
N VAL A 183 -5.71 -7.34 3.03
CA VAL A 183 -6.69 -6.30 2.69
C VAL A 183 -7.84 -6.39 3.69
N LYS A 184 -8.19 -5.30 4.37
CA LYS A 184 -9.25 -5.29 5.40
C LYS A 184 -10.02 -3.97 5.42
N GLY A 185 -11.32 -4.04 5.69
CA GLY A 185 -12.20 -2.86 5.86
C GLY A 185 -13.69 -3.24 5.87
N SER A 186 -14.55 -2.27 6.17
CA SER A 186 -16.00 -2.50 6.36
C SER A 186 -16.73 -2.99 5.10
N GLY A 187 -16.31 -2.56 3.91
CA GLY A 187 -16.93 -2.98 2.65
C GLY A 187 -16.50 -4.36 2.12
N TYR A 188 -15.65 -5.08 2.85
CA TYR A 188 -15.11 -6.36 2.39
C TYR A 188 -16.18 -7.46 2.27
N MET A 189 -17.06 -7.61 3.25
CA MET A 189 -18.05 -8.71 3.21
C MET A 189 -19.15 -8.46 2.19
N ASP A 190 -19.48 -7.20 1.92
CA ASP A 190 -20.40 -6.83 0.84
C ASP A 190 -19.82 -7.22 -0.52
N TYR A 191 -18.50 -7.04 -0.68
CA TYR A 191 -17.77 -7.50 -1.85
C TYR A 191 -17.75 -9.03 -1.97
N VAL A 192 -17.44 -9.76 -0.89
CA VAL A 192 -17.45 -11.24 -0.88
C VAL A 192 -18.82 -11.79 -1.28
N ARG A 193 -19.90 -11.27 -0.69
CA ARG A 193 -21.28 -11.69 -1.01
C ARG A 193 -21.62 -11.45 -2.47
N ARG A 194 -21.26 -10.29 -3.03
CA ARG A 194 -21.48 -9.93 -4.43
C ARG A 194 -20.72 -10.85 -5.40
N CYS A 195 -19.51 -11.24 -5.03
CA CYS A 195 -18.69 -12.16 -5.83
C CYS A 195 -19.10 -13.64 -5.67
N SER A 196 -20.00 -13.96 -4.73
CA SER A 196 -20.43 -15.33 -4.44
C SER A 196 -19.28 -16.30 -4.15
N PHE A 197 -18.21 -15.83 -3.51
CA PHE A 197 -17.06 -16.68 -3.18
C PHE A 197 -17.44 -17.72 -2.12
N LYS A 198 -16.96 -18.95 -2.32
CA LYS A 198 -17.10 -20.07 -1.41
C LYS A 198 -15.73 -20.60 -1.00
N GLU A 199 -15.69 -21.31 0.12
CA GLU A 199 -14.47 -21.97 0.55
C GLU A 199 -14.02 -22.96 -0.52
N ASN A 200 -12.71 -23.03 -0.76
CA ASN A 200 -12.04 -23.82 -1.80
C ASN A 200 -12.19 -23.33 -3.25
N ASP A 201 -12.95 -22.26 -3.50
CA ASP A 201 -12.94 -21.60 -4.81
C ASP A 201 -11.51 -21.20 -5.16
N VAL A 202 -11.07 -21.51 -6.39
CA VAL A 202 -9.80 -21.03 -6.92
C VAL A 202 -10.02 -19.64 -7.51
N VAL A 203 -9.23 -18.67 -7.07
CA VAL A 203 -9.31 -17.30 -7.54
C VAL A 203 -7.96 -16.82 -8.06
N GLU A 204 -8.00 -16.07 -9.14
CA GLU A 204 -6.88 -15.27 -9.63
C GLU A 204 -6.94 -13.86 -9.04
N ILE A 205 -5.78 -13.34 -8.67
CA ILE A 205 -5.62 -11.99 -8.15
C ILE A 205 -4.85 -11.19 -9.18
N TRP A 206 -5.45 -10.10 -9.62
CA TRP A 206 -4.87 -9.12 -10.52
C TRP A 206 -4.80 -7.79 -9.79
N ALA A 207 -3.74 -7.01 -10.01
CA ALA A 207 -3.63 -5.66 -9.46
C ALA A 207 -3.31 -4.67 -10.56
N PHE A 208 -3.90 -3.49 -10.47
CA PHE A 208 -3.67 -2.42 -11.43
C PHE A 208 -3.79 -1.04 -10.81
N LYS A 209 -3.07 -0.10 -11.41
CA LYS A 209 -3.01 1.28 -10.95
C LYS A 209 -2.68 2.23 -12.10
N GLN A 210 -3.32 3.39 -12.10
CA GLN A 210 -2.91 4.52 -12.91
C GLN A 210 -1.94 5.38 -12.12
N ARG A 211 -0.74 5.60 -12.68
CA ARG A 211 0.22 6.57 -12.14
C ARG A 211 -0.17 7.97 -12.58
N GLU A 212 0.06 8.94 -11.70
CA GLU A 212 -0.03 10.35 -12.07
C GLU A 212 1.02 10.65 -13.14
N PHE A 213 0.65 11.45 -14.12
CA PHE A 213 1.59 11.96 -15.12
C PHE A 213 1.45 13.46 -15.23
N ARG A 214 2.61 14.11 -15.14
CA ARG A 214 2.74 15.54 -15.31
C ARG A 214 3.59 15.81 -16.53
N LEU A 215 3.13 16.73 -17.36
CA LEU A 215 3.88 17.25 -18.48
C LEU A 215 3.97 18.77 -18.32
N LEU A 216 5.19 19.31 -18.26
CA LEU A 216 5.45 20.74 -18.08
C LEU A 216 4.73 21.33 -16.85
N GLY A 217 4.77 20.62 -15.72
CA GLY A 217 4.14 21.06 -14.46
C GLY A 217 2.62 20.90 -14.40
N LYS A 218 1.95 20.58 -15.51
CA LYS A 218 0.50 20.30 -15.53
C LYS A 218 0.24 18.81 -15.38
N THR A 219 -0.67 18.45 -14.48
CA THR A 219 -1.16 17.08 -14.36
C THR A 219 -2.08 16.77 -15.54
N ILE A 220 -1.66 15.84 -16.39
CA ILE A 220 -2.45 15.38 -17.55
C ILE A 220 -3.46 14.32 -17.11
N PHE A 221 -3.05 13.46 -16.17
CA PHE A 221 -3.96 12.51 -15.52
C PHE A 221 -3.50 12.27 -14.08
N HIS A 222 -4.47 12.24 -13.18
CA HIS A 222 -4.25 11.96 -11.77
C HIS A 222 -3.97 10.47 -11.52
N GLY A 223 -3.24 10.20 -10.44
CA GLY A 223 -3.03 8.85 -9.95
C GLY A 223 -4.33 8.26 -9.38
N SER A 224 -4.46 6.94 -9.45
CA SER A 224 -5.57 6.21 -8.83
C SER A 224 -5.14 5.54 -7.52
N ALA A 225 -6.11 5.16 -6.70
CA ALA A 225 -5.90 4.13 -5.69
C ALA A 225 -5.43 2.82 -6.36
N LEU A 226 -4.85 1.92 -5.57
CA LEU A 226 -4.56 0.56 -6.02
C LEU A 226 -5.88 -0.21 -6.14
N HIS A 227 -6.10 -0.83 -7.29
CA HIS A 227 -7.24 -1.72 -7.51
C HIS A 227 -6.76 -3.16 -7.55
N VAL A 228 -7.51 -4.05 -6.92
CA VAL A 228 -7.25 -5.49 -6.92
C VAL A 228 -8.50 -6.21 -7.43
N LEU A 229 -8.39 -6.81 -8.60
CA LEU A 229 -9.45 -7.65 -9.17
C LEU A 229 -9.23 -9.09 -8.71
N VAL A 230 -10.26 -9.67 -8.09
CA VAL A 230 -10.26 -11.09 -7.70
C VAL A 230 -11.27 -11.81 -8.59
N VAL A 231 -10.78 -12.75 -9.40
CA VAL A 231 -11.57 -13.46 -10.40
C VAL A 231 -11.67 -14.91 -10.02
N LYS A 232 -12.89 -15.44 -9.91
CA LYS A 232 -13.09 -16.88 -9.78
C LYS A 232 -12.66 -17.60 -11.05
N ARG A 233 -11.85 -18.65 -10.90
CA ARG A 233 -11.45 -19.52 -11.98
C ARG A 233 -12.53 -20.59 -12.13
N ASP A 234 -13.36 -20.46 -13.16
CA ASP A 234 -14.36 -21.46 -13.54
C ASP A 234 -13.91 -22.15 -14.82
N ASP A 235 -13.81 -23.48 -14.81
CA ASP A 235 -13.27 -24.27 -15.93
C ASP A 235 -14.14 -24.23 -17.21
N ALA A 236 -15.38 -23.73 -17.13
CA ALA A 236 -16.38 -23.79 -18.20
C ALA A 236 -16.95 -22.42 -18.66
N ARG A 237 -16.67 -21.33 -17.93
CA ARG A 237 -17.19 -19.99 -18.29
C ARG A 237 -16.03 -19.00 -18.32
N GLN A 238 -15.65 -18.62 -19.53
CA GLN A 238 -14.85 -17.42 -19.74
C GLN A 238 -15.52 -16.27 -18.97
N HIS A 239 -14.77 -15.76 -18.00
CA HIS A 239 -15.00 -14.60 -17.13
C HIS A 239 -16.37 -13.95 -17.29
N GLY A 240 -17.26 -14.15 -16.30
CA GLY A 240 -18.62 -13.60 -16.22
C GLY A 240 -18.73 -12.06 -16.15
N CYS A 241 -17.97 -11.35 -16.98
CA CYS A 241 -18.12 -9.94 -17.22
C CYS A 241 -19.46 -9.70 -17.92
N ARG A 242 -20.31 -8.86 -17.31
CA ARG A 242 -21.63 -8.50 -17.86
C ARG A 242 -21.57 -7.94 -19.27
N TYR A 243 -20.45 -7.34 -19.65
CA TYR A 243 -20.22 -6.73 -20.96
C TYR A 243 -19.71 -7.71 -22.03
N CYS A 244 -19.16 -8.87 -21.62
CA CYS A 244 -18.71 -9.91 -22.55
C CYS A 244 -19.78 -10.99 -22.80
N CYS A 245 -20.85 -11.02 -22.01
CA CYS A 245 -21.92 -12.01 -22.11
C CYS A 245 -22.99 -11.70 -23.16
N THR A 246 -22.87 -10.63 -23.95
CA THR A 246 -23.76 -10.41 -25.10
C THR A 246 -23.32 -11.29 -26.27
N PRO A 247 -24.10 -12.32 -26.68
CA PRO A 247 -23.86 -12.94 -27.98
C PRO A 247 -24.00 -11.86 -29.06
N ALA A 248 -23.07 -11.85 -30.02
CA ALA A 248 -23.20 -11.00 -31.20
C ALA A 248 -24.59 -11.24 -31.84
N PRO A 249 -25.30 -10.19 -32.29
CA PRO A 249 -26.52 -10.41 -33.05
C PRO A 249 -26.16 -11.29 -34.26
N ALA A 250 -26.89 -12.39 -34.41
CA ALA A 250 -26.74 -13.28 -35.55
C ALA A 250 -26.81 -12.42 -36.81
N ARG A 251 -25.71 -12.40 -37.58
CA ARG A 251 -25.77 -11.85 -38.93
C ARG A 251 -26.76 -12.71 -39.69
N CYS A 252 -27.94 -12.17 -39.98
CA CYS A 252 -28.81 -12.71 -41.01
C CYS A 252 -27.98 -12.71 -42.30
N LEU A 253 -27.58 -13.90 -42.74
CA LEU A 253 -27.19 -14.11 -44.13
C LEU A 253 -28.49 -14.08 -44.94
N GLU A 254 -28.46 -13.28 -46.00
CA GLU A 254 -29.51 -13.05 -46.99
C GLU A 254 -30.03 -14.34 -47.64
#